data_AF-A0A2P7U2R1-F1
#
_entry.id   AF-A0A2P7U2R1-F1
#
_cell.length_a   1.000
_cell.length_b   1.000
_cell.length_c   1.000
_cell.angle_alpha   90.00
_cell.angle_beta   90.00
_cell.angle_gamma   90.00
#
_symmetry.space_group_name_H-M   'P 1'
#
loop_
_entity.id
_entity.type
_entity.pdbx_description
1 polymer ?
#
loop_
_entity_poly.entity_id
_entity_poly.type
_entity_poly.pdbx_seq_one_letter_code
_entity_poly.pdbx_strand_id
1 'polypeptide(L)'
;MHNGKLLNRVGSLLLPELPQNSAAVTDNAAFHERADIQDLIEGTGHTIFWLPPYRPDFNPVEKYWARIKKIRQDWRLDCIDTLFFYFMWICTVF
;
A
#
# COMPACT_ATOMS: atom_id res chain seq x y z
N MET A 1 -10.60 -19.25 -3.39
CA MET A 1 -10.79 -18.73 -2.01
C MET A 1 -9.97 -17.47 -1.67
N HIS A 2 -9.06 -16.97 -2.51
CA HIS A 2 -8.29 -15.73 -2.22
C HIS A 2 -9.01 -14.41 -2.55
N ASN A 3 -10.06 -14.45 -3.38
CA ASN A 3 -10.60 -13.26 -4.03
C ASN A 3 -11.35 -12.29 -3.09
N GLY A 4 -12.02 -12.76 -2.05
CA GLY A 4 -12.75 -11.88 -1.12
C GLY A 4 -11.85 -11.09 -0.16
N LYS A 5 -10.61 -11.53 0.06
CA LYS A 5 -9.74 -10.92 1.08
C LYS A 5 -9.30 -9.51 0.72
N LEU A 6 -8.93 -9.28 -0.54
CA LEU A 6 -8.45 -7.96 -0.97
C LEU A 6 -9.59 -6.94 -1.01
N LEU A 7 -10.74 -7.31 -1.58
CA LEU A 7 -11.93 -6.46 -1.62
C LEU A 7 -12.37 -6.05 -0.21
N ASN A 8 -12.41 -7.00 0.73
CA ASN A 8 -12.71 -6.70 2.14
C ASN A 8 -11.69 -5.76 2.75
N ARG A 9 -10.38 -5.95 2.50
CA ARG A 9 -9.35 -5.03 3.02
C ARG A 9 -9.50 -3.62 2.45
N VAL A 10 -9.81 -3.48 1.17
CA VAL A 10 -10.06 -2.17 0.56
C VAL A 10 -11.24 -1.51 1.26
N GLY A 11 -12.38 -2.19 1.35
CA GLY A 11 -13.58 -1.64 1.95
C GLY A 11 -13.47 -1.35 3.45
N SER A 12 -12.84 -2.23 4.22
CA SER A 12 -12.86 -2.14 5.70
C SER A 12 -11.61 -1.50 6.30
N LEU A 13 -10.50 -1.40 5.58
CA LEU A 13 -9.25 -0.83 6.10
C LEU A 13 -8.78 0.39 5.31
N LEU A 14 -8.87 0.36 3.97
CA LEU A 14 -8.35 1.46 3.15
C LEU A 14 -9.33 2.64 3.09
N LEU A 15 -10.56 2.40 2.63
CA LEU A 15 -11.52 3.49 2.39
C LEU A 15 -11.83 4.37 3.62
N PRO A 16 -11.98 3.83 4.84
CA PRO A 16 -12.26 4.66 6.01
C PRO A 16 -11.14 5.66 6.35
N GLU A 17 -9.90 5.37 5.93
CA GLU A 17 -8.71 6.18 6.22
C GLU A 17 -8.42 7.22 5.13
N LEU A 18 -9.15 7.19 4.00
CA LEU A 18 -8.92 8.10 2.89
C LEU A 18 -9.68 9.42 3.07
N PRO A 19 -9.01 10.57 2.86
CA PRO A 19 -9.69 11.85 2.69
C PRO A 19 -10.68 11.79 1.51
N GLN A 20 -11.72 12.61 1.59
CA GLN A 20 -12.71 12.72 0.51
C GLN A 20 -12.05 13.05 -0.83
N ASN A 21 -12.51 12.40 -1.91
CA ASN A 21 -12.02 12.60 -3.29
C ASN A 21 -10.51 12.29 -3.48
N SER A 22 -9.94 11.40 -2.66
CA SER A 22 -8.56 10.94 -2.84
C SER A 22 -8.34 10.13 -4.13
N ALA A 23 -7.11 10.16 -4.63
CA ALA A 23 -6.65 9.29 -5.72
C ALA A 23 -5.82 8.12 -5.17
N ALA A 24 -6.27 6.89 -5.44
CA ALA A 24 -5.52 5.68 -5.14
C ALA A 24 -4.51 5.41 -6.26
N VAL A 25 -3.22 5.46 -5.93
CA VAL A 25 -2.14 5.12 -6.88
C VAL A 25 -1.84 3.63 -6.77
N THR A 26 -1.96 2.92 -7.88
CA THR A 26 -1.76 1.46 -7.94
C THR A 26 -0.74 1.07 -9.01
N ASP A 27 0.03 0.02 -8.74
CA ASP A 27 0.82 -0.64 -9.76
C ASP A 27 -0.06 -1.57 -10.62
N ASN A 28 0.54 -2.17 -11.66
CA ASN A 28 -0.17 -3.05 -12.61
C ASN A 28 -0.15 -4.53 -12.18
N ALA A 29 -0.11 -4.82 -10.87
CA ALA A 29 -0.23 -6.20 -10.41
C ALA A 29 -1.61 -6.77 -10.81
N ALA A 30 -1.64 -7.99 -11.37
CA ALA A 30 -2.87 -8.58 -11.94
C ALA A 30 -4.04 -8.70 -10.94
N PHE A 31 -3.79 -8.72 -9.64
CA PHE A 31 -4.83 -8.75 -8.61
C PHE A 31 -5.39 -7.37 -8.24
N HIS A 32 -4.76 -6.27 -8.66
CA HIS A 32 -5.30 -4.92 -8.58
C HIS A 32 -6.29 -4.64 -9.71
N GLU A 33 -6.10 -5.25 -10.89
CA GLU A 33 -6.91 -5.02 -12.10
C GLU A 33 -8.31 -5.65 -12.05
N ARG A 34 -8.91 -5.74 -10.86
CA ARG A 34 -10.24 -6.34 -10.68
C ARG A 34 -11.31 -5.27 -10.72
N ALA A 35 -12.33 -5.50 -11.54
CA ALA A 35 -13.49 -4.61 -11.67
C ALA A 35 -14.18 -4.35 -10.32
N ASP A 36 -14.34 -5.37 -9.47
CA ASP A 36 -15.02 -5.21 -8.18
C ASP A 36 -14.31 -4.26 -7.19
N ILE A 37 -12.98 -4.17 -7.27
CA ILE A 37 -12.20 -3.22 -6.48
C ILE A 37 -12.30 -1.81 -7.08
N GLN A 38 -12.30 -1.72 -8.41
CA GLN A 38 -12.44 -0.44 -9.12
C GLN A 38 -13.81 0.18 -8.84
N ASP A 39 -14.88 -0.59 -9.02
CA ASP A 39 -16.26 -0.18 -8.73
C ASP A 39 -16.43 0.29 -7.28
N LEU A 40 -15.77 -0.39 -6.33
CA LEU A 40 -15.82 -0.03 -4.91
C LEU A 40 -15.13 1.31 -4.61
N ILE A 41 -13.95 1.53 -5.17
CA ILE A 41 -13.18 2.77 -4.95
C ILE A 41 -13.86 3.95 -5.66
N GLU A 42 -14.25 3.78 -6.92
CA GLU A 42 -14.90 4.83 -7.70
C GLU A 42 -16.32 5.14 -7.19
N GLY A 43 -17.07 4.11 -6.80
CA GLY A 43 -18.41 4.25 -6.22
C GLY A 43 -18.43 4.99 -4.88
N THR A 44 -17.29 5.11 -4.19
CA THR A 44 -17.14 5.92 -2.96
C THR A 44 -16.61 7.33 -3.20
N GLY A 45 -16.49 7.74 -4.48
CA GLY A 45 -16.06 9.08 -4.88
C GLY A 45 -14.55 9.26 -4.96
N HIS A 46 -13.77 8.18 -4.90
CA HIS A 46 -12.33 8.20 -5.12
C HIS A 46 -12.00 7.89 -6.57
N THR A 47 -10.76 8.13 -6.98
CA THR A 47 -10.29 7.81 -8.34
C THR A 47 -9.11 6.86 -8.29
N ILE A 48 -8.96 6.00 -9.29
CA ILE A 48 -7.79 5.12 -9.41
C ILE A 48 -6.82 5.69 -10.43
N PHE A 49 -5.53 5.74 -10.07
CA PHE A 49 -4.44 6.12 -10.96
C PHE A 49 -3.47 4.95 -11.14
N TRP A 50 -3.39 4.44 -12.37
CA TRP A 50 -2.51 3.34 -12.74
C TRP A 50 -1.11 3.85 -13.09
N LEU A 51 -0.10 3.27 -12.46
CA LEU A 51 1.29 3.56 -12.81
C LEU A 51 1.65 2.95 -14.17
N PRO A 52 2.55 3.59 -14.95
CA PRO A 52 3.06 2.99 -16.17
C PRO A 52 3.77 1.65 -15.88
N PRO A 53 3.71 0.67 -16.81
CA PRO A 53 4.38 -0.61 -16.63
C PRO A 53 5.88 -0.45 -16.36
N TYR A 54 6.40 -1.28 -15.45
CA TYR A 54 7.82 -1.33 -15.08
C TYR A 54 8.42 0.00 -14.60
N ARG A 55 7.60 0.88 -13.99
CA ARG A 55 8.03 2.15 -13.36
C ARG A 55 7.94 2.12 -11.84
N PRO A 56 8.73 1.25 -11.16
CA PRO A 56 8.74 1.20 -9.70
C PRO A 56 9.23 2.50 -9.08
N ASP A 57 9.98 3.31 -9.82
CA ASP A 57 10.44 4.64 -9.42
C ASP A 57 9.29 5.64 -9.19
N PHE A 58 8.12 5.38 -9.79
CA PHE A 58 6.90 6.17 -9.60
C PHE A 58 6.01 5.68 -8.46
N ASN A 59 6.37 4.59 -7.78
CA ASN A 59 5.67 4.12 -6.59
C ASN A 59 6.44 4.56 -5.33
N PRO A 60 5.99 5.61 -4.60
CA PRO A 60 6.72 6.13 -3.44
C PRO A 60 6.95 5.06 -2.36
N VAL A 61 6.06 4.06 -2.25
CA VAL A 61 6.16 2.98 -1.26
C VAL A 61 7.45 2.17 -1.41
N GLU A 62 8.00 2.06 -2.63
CA GLU A 62 9.23 1.32 -2.90
C GLU A 62 10.43 1.95 -2.18
N LYS A 63 10.49 3.29 -2.11
CA LYS A 63 11.55 4.00 -1.38
C LYS A 63 11.44 3.77 0.13
N TYR A 64 10.23 3.75 0.67
CA TYR A 64 9.99 3.42 2.08
C TYR A 64 10.44 1.97 2.38
N TRP A 65 10.06 1.01 1.55
CA TRP A 65 10.48 -0.38 1.71
C TRP A 65 11.99 -0.57 1.57
N ALA A 66 12.65 0.15 0.66
CA ALA A 66 14.11 0.13 0.56
C ALA A 66 14.78 0.60 1.87
N ARG A 67 14.26 1.66 2.49
CA ARG A 67 14.75 2.15 3.80
C ARG A 67 14.52 1.13 4.91
N ILE A 68 13.33 0.52 4.98
CA ILE A 68 13.01 -0.52 5.99
C ILE A 68 13.96 -1.72 5.84
N LYS A 69 14.18 -2.19 4.61
CA LYS A 69 15.09 -3.30 4.32
C LYS A 69 16.52 -2.96 4.73
N LYS A 70 16.97 -1.72 4.50
CA LYS A 70 18.28 -1.25 4.94
C LYS A 70 18.40 -1.26 6.48
N ILE A 71 17.41 -0.73 7.21
CA ILE A 71 17.40 -0.75 8.68
C ILE A 71 17.47 -2.20 9.20
N ARG A 72 16.66 -3.10 8.63
CA ARG A 72 16.69 -4.52 8.98
C ARG A 72 18.10 -5.12 8.80
N GLN A 73 18.76 -4.82 7.68
CA GLN A 73 20.11 -5.33 7.38
C GLN A 73 21.16 -4.75 8.32
N ASP A 74 21.17 -3.43 8.49
CA ASP A 74 22.15 -2.71 9.31
C ASP A 74 22.07 -3.15 10.79
N TRP A 75 20.86 -3.39 11.30
CA TRP A 75 20.62 -3.78 12.70
C TRP A 75 20.50 -5.29 12.90
N ARG A 76 20.62 -6.08 11.82
CA ARG A 76 20.49 -7.55 11.81
C ARG A 76 19.21 -8.03 12.50
N LEU A 77 18.11 -7.31 12.29
CA LEU A 77 16.82 -7.68 12.86
C LEU A 77 16.28 -8.95 12.18
N ASP A 78 16.04 -9.97 12.98
CA ASP A 78 15.45 -11.25 12.58
C ASP A 78 13.96 -11.35 12.94
N CYS A 79 13.48 -10.52 13.86
CA CYS A 79 12.08 -10.42 14.25
C CYS A 79 11.32 -9.33 13.48
N ILE A 80 10.23 -9.71 12.82
CA ILE A 80 9.38 -8.80 12.04
C ILE A 80 8.64 -7.79 12.93
N ASP A 81 8.18 -8.21 14.11
CA ASP A 81 7.48 -7.32 15.04
C ASP A 81 8.40 -6.23 15.58
N THR A 82 9.66 -6.60 15.84
CA THR A 82 10.70 -5.63 16.24
C THR A 82 10.97 -4.63 15.12
N LEU A 83 11.06 -5.10 13.87
CA LEU A 83 11.23 -4.22 12.72
C LEU A 83 10.08 -3.23 12.56
N PHE A 84 8.83 -3.69 12.69
CA PHE A 84 7.65 -2.82 12.58
C PHE A 84 7.52 -1.86 13.76
N PHE A 85 7.85 -2.28 14.98
CA PHE A 85 7.90 -1.38 16.13
C PHE A 85 8.85 -0.20 15.88
N TYR A 86 10.08 -0.48 15.43
CA TYR A 86 11.04 0.57 15.09
C TYR A 86 10.62 1.37 13.86
N PHE A 87 10.06 0.75 12.83
CA PHE A 87 9.56 1.46 11.65
C PHE A 87 8.48 2.46 12.03
N MET A 88 7.45 2.03 12.76
CA MET A 88 6.36 2.90 13.22
C MET A 88 6.89 4.03 14.09
N TRP A 89 7.90 3.78 14.92
CA TRP A 89 8.52 4.81 15.74
C TRP A 89 9.39 5.78 14.93
N ILE A 90 10.22 5.29 14.01
CA ILE A 90 11.14 6.11 13.18
C ILE A 90 10.38 6.94 12.14
N CYS A 91 9.26 6.43 11.62
CA CYS A 91 8.47 7.08 10.58
C CYS A 91 7.35 7.98 11.09
N THR A 92 7.06 8.00 12.40
CA THR A 92 6.09 8.94 13.01
C THR A 92 6.74 10.12 13.70
N VAL A 93 8.07 10.14 13.80
CA VAL A 93 8.86 11.21 14.45
C VAL A 93 9.39 12.25 13.45
N PHE A 94 9.02 12.17 12.18
CA PHE A 94 9.26 13.20 11.15
C PHE A 94 8.03 13.41 10.27
#